data_AF-A0A963FXA7-F1
#
_entry.id   AF-A0A963FXA7-F1
#
_cell.length_a   1.000
_cell.length_b   1.000
_cell.length_c   1.000
_cell.angle_alpha   90.00
_cell.angle_beta   90.00
_cell.angle_gamma   90.00
#
_symmetry.space_group_name_H-M   'P 1'
#
loop_
_entity.id
_entity.type
_entity.pdbx_description
1 polymer ?
#
loop_
_entity_poly.entity_id
_entity_poly.type
_entity_poly.pdbx_seq_one_letter_code
_entity_poly.pdbx_strand_id
1 'polypeptide(L)'
;RMEAAGMRAKVSSIHVNGWFGDYDKLSTTRRMLAEEFGVSLDAPEERARWVFVGDSPNDAPMFGFFQHSVGVANVKDFGDRLAAKPAYVTQGRAGAGFLEVCEVLLAGR
;
A
#
# COMPACT_ATOMS: atom_id res chain seq x y z
N ARG A 1 15.25 21.05 5.25
CA ARG A 1 14.41 19.82 5.31
C ARG A 1 13.38 19.91 4.19
N MET A 2 13.12 18.83 3.44
CA MET A 2 12.21 18.84 2.27
C MET A 2 10.84 19.46 2.60
N GLU A 3 10.28 19.15 3.76
CA GLU A 3 9.00 19.73 4.22
C GLU A 3 9.04 21.24 4.43
N ALA A 4 10.18 21.78 4.90
CA ALA A 4 10.36 23.23 5.05
C ALA A 4 10.43 23.97 3.71
N ALA A 5 10.64 23.24 2.59
CA ALA A 5 10.58 23.77 1.24
C ALA A 5 9.20 23.56 0.58
N GLY A 6 8.17 23.13 1.33
CA GLY A 6 6.82 22.90 0.82
C GLY A 6 6.60 21.55 0.14
N MET A 7 7.55 20.61 0.29
CA MET A 7 7.43 19.25 -0.26
C MET A 7 6.76 18.29 0.75
N ARG A 8 5.97 17.33 0.27
CA ARG A 8 5.66 16.11 1.04
C ARG A 8 6.90 15.22 1.06
N ALA A 9 7.23 14.65 2.22
CA ALA A 9 8.33 13.68 2.36
C ALA A 9 7.82 12.36 2.94
N LYS A 10 8.20 11.22 2.35
CA LYS A 10 7.91 9.89 2.88
C LYS A 10 9.10 8.95 2.79
N VAL A 11 9.33 8.23 3.88
CA VAL A 11 10.33 7.17 3.96
C VAL A 11 9.75 5.90 3.33
N SER A 12 10.46 5.35 2.36
CA SER A 12 10.23 4.02 1.79
C SER A 12 11.32 3.05 2.30
N SER A 13 11.27 1.78 1.88
CA SER A 13 12.25 0.76 2.30
C SER A 13 13.68 1.04 1.83
N ILE A 14 13.89 1.81 0.75
CA ILE A 14 15.22 2.11 0.19
C ILE A 14 15.50 3.60 -0.04
N HIS A 15 14.46 4.45 -0.12
CA HIS A 15 14.59 5.88 -0.44
C HIS A 15 13.81 6.78 0.53
N VAL A 16 14.21 8.04 0.59
CA VAL A 16 13.34 9.13 1.04
C VAL A 16 12.78 9.82 -0.20
N ASN A 17 11.47 9.77 -0.38
CA ASN A 17 10.78 10.41 -1.50
C ASN A 17 10.33 11.81 -1.10
N GLY A 18 10.52 12.78 -2.00
CA GLY A 18 10.05 14.16 -1.84
C GLY A 18 9.32 14.64 -3.09
N TRP A 19 8.12 15.22 -2.95
CA TRP A 19 7.35 15.75 -4.09
C TRP A 19 6.49 16.96 -3.69
N PHE A 20 6.02 17.71 -4.69
CA PHE A 20 5.07 18.81 -4.51
C PHE A 20 3.63 18.34 -4.79
N GLY A 21 2.67 18.87 -4.05
CA GLY A 21 1.26 18.47 -4.10
C GLY A 21 0.87 17.41 -3.07
N ASP A 22 -0.42 17.10 -3.00
CA ASP A 22 -1.02 16.24 -1.95
C ASP A 22 -1.26 14.80 -2.40
N TYR A 23 -0.44 14.31 -3.32
CA TYR A 23 -0.53 12.95 -3.81
C TYR A 23 0.02 11.95 -2.79
N ASP A 24 -0.69 10.83 -2.65
CA ASP A 24 -0.23 9.62 -2.01
C ASP A 24 -0.57 8.38 -2.87
N LYS A 25 -0.10 7.20 -2.47
CA LYS A 25 -0.34 5.96 -3.22
C LYS A 25 -1.84 5.70 -3.45
N LEU A 26 -2.70 6.07 -2.51
CA LEU A 26 -4.13 5.85 -2.62
C LEU A 26 -4.78 6.79 -3.65
N SER A 27 -4.54 8.08 -3.53
CA SER A 27 -5.06 9.09 -4.47
C SER A 27 -4.63 8.78 -5.91
N THR A 28 -3.37 8.38 -6.12
CA THR A 28 -2.86 7.98 -7.44
C THR A 28 -3.48 6.68 -7.92
N THR A 29 -3.64 5.67 -7.06
CA THR A 29 -4.29 4.40 -7.44
C THR A 29 -5.75 4.61 -7.84
N ARG A 30 -6.51 5.39 -7.07
CA ARG A 30 -7.91 5.72 -7.38
C ARG A 30 -8.03 6.42 -8.73
N ARG A 31 -7.13 7.38 -8.99
CA ARG A 31 -7.08 8.10 -10.27
C ARG A 31 -6.76 7.16 -11.43
N MET A 32 -5.71 6.34 -11.30
CA MET A 32 -5.29 5.40 -12.34
C MET A 32 -6.39 4.38 -12.68
N LEU A 33 -7.07 3.83 -11.68
CA LEU A 33 -8.17 2.89 -11.92
C LEU A 33 -9.38 3.53 -12.62
N ALA A 34 -9.70 4.78 -12.26
CA ALA A 34 -10.77 5.51 -12.91
C ALA A 34 -10.42 5.88 -14.36
N GLU A 35 -9.20 6.39 -14.60
CA GLU A 35 -8.76 6.87 -15.92
C GLU A 35 -8.49 5.73 -16.90
N GLU A 36 -7.80 4.67 -16.47
CA GLU A 36 -7.32 3.61 -17.36
C GLU A 36 -8.28 2.42 -17.46
N PHE A 37 -9.10 2.18 -16.44
CA PHE A 37 -9.98 1.01 -16.37
C PHE A 37 -11.46 1.35 -16.19
N GLY A 38 -11.82 2.63 -16.01
CA GLY A 38 -13.20 3.03 -15.73
C GLY A 38 -13.73 2.50 -14.39
N VAL A 39 -12.85 2.13 -13.47
CA VAL A 39 -13.21 1.54 -12.16
C VAL A 39 -13.19 2.61 -11.07
N SER A 40 -14.32 2.77 -10.38
CA SER A 40 -14.37 3.54 -9.12
C SER A 40 -14.29 2.62 -7.90
N LEU A 41 -13.38 2.94 -6.99
CA LEU A 41 -13.21 2.24 -5.70
C LEU A 41 -14.13 2.77 -4.58
N ASP A 42 -15.14 3.58 -4.90
CA ASP A 42 -16.06 4.14 -3.90
C ASP A 42 -16.98 3.09 -3.28
N ALA A 43 -17.31 2.07 -4.05
CA ALA A 43 -18.17 0.98 -3.63
C ALA A 43 -17.39 -0.06 -2.78
N PRO A 44 -17.84 -0.41 -1.56
CA PRO A 44 -17.20 -1.42 -0.71
C PRO A 44 -17.03 -2.78 -1.40
N GLU A 45 -18.03 -3.20 -2.19
CA GLU A 45 -18.03 -4.43 -2.96
C GLU A 45 -16.96 -4.43 -4.04
N GLU A 46 -16.70 -3.29 -4.67
CA GLU A 46 -15.63 -3.18 -5.65
C GLU A 46 -14.29 -3.30 -4.91
N ARG A 47 -14.08 -2.58 -3.80
CA ARG A 47 -12.86 -2.70 -2.98
C ARG A 47 -12.59 -4.12 -2.48
N ALA A 48 -13.62 -4.95 -2.31
CA ALA A 48 -13.50 -6.36 -1.93
C ALA A 48 -12.80 -7.23 -2.97
N ARG A 49 -12.78 -6.79 -4.22
CA ARG A 49 -12.18 -7.53 -5.33
C ARG A 49 -10.68 -7.29 -5.46
N TRP A 50 -10.13 -6.37 -4.68
CA TRP A 50 -8.75 -5.95 -4.75
C TRP A 50 -7.96 -6.42 -3.54
N VAL A 51 -6.74 -6.86 -3.80
CA VAL A 51 -5.72 -7.10 -2.77
C VAL A 51 -4.61 -6.09 -2.96
N PHE A 52 -4.24 -5.40 -1.89
CA PHE A 52 -3.07 -4.53 -1.87
C PHE A 52 -1.93 -5.19 -1.10
N VAL A 53 -0.72 -5.19 -1.67
CA VAL A 53 0.49 -5.71 -1.02
C VAL A 53 1.52 -4.58 -0.91
N GLY A 54 2.00 -4.31 0.30
CA GLY A 54 2.96 -3.23 0.58
C GLY A 54 3.97 -3.63 1.65
N ASP A 55 4.93 -2.74 1.94
CA ASP A 55 6.06 -3.07 2.80
C ASP A 55 6.53 -1.93 3.71
N SER A 56 6.03 -0.70 3.53
CA SER A 56 6.62 0.47 4.18
C SER A 56 5.62 1.58 4.55
N PRO A 57 6.02 2.64 5.29
CA PRO A 57 5.08 3.66 5.76
C PRO A 57 4.38 4.49 4.68
N ASN A 58 4.92 4.55 3.46
CA ASN A 58 4.22 5.21 2.35
C ASN A 58 3.00 4.41 1.86
N ASP A 59 2.85 3.15 2.29
CA ASP A 59 1.71 2.28 2.00
C ASP A 59 0.56 2.44 3.00
N ALA A 60 0.75 3.19 4.09
CA ALA A 60 -0.28 3.34 5.12
C ALA A 60 -1.66 3.77 4.57
N PRO A 61 -1.79 4.73 3.64
CA PRO A 61 -3.09 5.06 3.06
C PRO A 61 -3.75 3.86 2.35
N MET A 62 -2.96 3.02 1.69
CA MET A 62 -3.45 1.82 1.02
C MET A 62 -3.89 0.75 2.03
N PHE A 63 -3.09 0.55 3.09
CA PHE A 63 -3.42 -0.38 4.17
C PHE A 63 -4.74 -0.05 4.86
N GLY A 64 -4.99 1.23 5.12
CA GLY A 64 -6.23 1.69 5.76
C GLY A 64 -7.45 1.70 4.83
N PHE A 65 -7.26 1.66 3.51
CA PHE A 65 -8.35 1.78 2.54
C PHE A 65 -8.85 0.44 2.01
N PHE A 66 -7.95 -0.50 1.70
CA PHE A 66 -8.32 -1.82 1.18
C PHE A 66 -8.60 -2.81 2.31
N GLN A 67 -9.71 -3.53 2.21
CA GLN A 67 -10.05 -4.57 3.19
C GLN A 67 -9.07 -5.75 3.15
N HIS A 68 -8.59 -6.11 1.96
CA HIS A 68 -7.57 -7.13 1.76
C HIS A 68 -6.22 -6.45 1.57
N SER A 69 -5.72 -5.83 2.64
CA SER A 69 -4.40 -5.23 2.67
C SER A 69 -3.39 -6.16 3.35
N VAL A 70 -2.26 -6.39 2.67
CA VAL A 70 -1.21 -7.31 3.11
C VAL A 70 0.11 -6.58 3.21
N GLY A 71 0.77 -6.68 4.36
CA GLY A 71 2.15 -6.27 4.52
C GLY A 71 3.08 -7.46 4.33
N VAL A 72 4.14 -7.33 3.52
CA VAL A 72 5.22 -8.32 3.54
C VAL A 72 6.02 -8.20 4.84
N ALA A 73 6.71 -9.26 5.29
CA ALA A 73 7.18 -9.34 6.68
C ALA A 73 8.11 -8.19 7.14
N ASN A 74 8.85 -7.55 6.24
CA ASN A 74 9.67 -6.38 6.56
C ASN A 74 8.87 -5.10 6.90
N VAL A 75 7.55 -5.11 6.71
CA VAL A 75 6.66 -4.06 7.21
C VAL A 75 6.73 -3.94 8.74
N LYS A 76 7.03 -5.05 9.44
CA LYS A 76 7.12 -5.10 10.91
C LYS A 76 8.27 -4.23 11.44
N ASP A 77 9.31 -4.02 10.64
CA ASP A 77 10.47 -3.20 11.00
C ASP A 77 10.10 -1.73 11.25
N PHE A 78 8.94 -1.29 10.77
CA PHE A 78 8.47 0.09 10.94
C PHE A 78 7.63 0.30 12.22
N GLY A 79 7.12 -0.76 12.84
CA GLY A 79 6.37 -0.69 14.11
C GLY A 79 5.31 0.43 14.13
N ASP A 80 5.44 1.34 15.10
CA ASP A 80 4.50 2.46 15.30
C ASP A 80 4.62 3.58 14.26
N ARG A 81 5.60 3.50 13.34
CA ARG A 81 5.73 4.45 12.21
C ARG A 81 4.69 4.18 11.11
N LEU A 82 3.91 3.09 11.21
CA LEU A 82 2.79 2.80 10.32
C LEU A 82 1.51 3.44 10.86
N ALA A 83 1.07 4.54 10.22
CA ALA A 83 -0.15 5.24 10.59
C ALA A 83 -1.42 4.37 10.44
N ALA A 84 -1.44 3.47 9.46
CA ALA A 84 -2.42 2.40 9.34
C ALA A 84 -1.68 1.09 9.08
N LYS A 85 -2.18 0.01 9.70
CA LYS A 85 -1.58 -1.33 9.62
C LYS A 85 -2.31 -2.17 8.57
N PRO A 86 -1.60 -3.07 7.86
CA PRO A 86 -2.26 -4.01 6.95
C PRO A 86 -3.15 -4.99 7.73
N ALA A 87 -4.18 -5.51 7.09
CA ALA A 87 -5.06 -6.54 7.67
C ALA A 87 -4.33 -7.87 7.90
N TYR A 88 -3.38 -8.20 7.02
CA TYR A 88 -2.58 -9.42 7.10
C TYR A 88 -1.08 -9.12 6.99
N VAL A 89 -0.24 -9.97 7.56
CA VAL A 89 1.22 -9.88 7.39
C VAL A 89 1.78 -11.25 7.06
N THR A 90 2.57 -11.32 5.97
CA THR A 90 3.21 -12.56 5.51
C THR A 90 4.35 -12.97 6.44
N GLN A 91 4.85 -14.21 6.29
CA GLN A 91 6.05 -14.67 7.00
C GLN A 91 7.32 -14.25 6.26
N GLY A 92 7.30 -14.34 4.93
CA GLY A 92 8.38 -13.96 4.04
C GLY A 92 8.54 -12.45 3.92
N ARG A 93 9.79 -12.00 3.83
CA ARG A 93 10.14 -10.59 3.58
C ARG A 93 10.15 -10.31 2.08
N ALA A 94 9.89 -9.06 1.70
CA ALA A 94 9.99 -8.58 0.31
C ALA A 94 9.30 -9.55 -0.68
N GLY A 95 10.00 -9.92 -1.76
CA GLY A 95 9.46 -10.80 -2.81
C GLY A 95 9.00 -12.18 -2.30
N ALA A 96 9.64 -12.76 -1.28
CA ALA A 96 9.19 -14.03 -0.70
C ALA A 96 7.80 -13.90 -0.06
N GLY A 97 7.54 -12.78 0.62
CA GLY A 97 6.21 -12.50 1.15
C GLY A 97 5.17 -12.31 0.04
N PHE A 98 5.53 -11.65 -1.07
CA PHE A 98 4.62 -11.52 -2.20
C PHE A 98 4.26 -12.88 -2.82
N LEU A 99 5.23 -13.81 -2.93
CA LEU A 99 4.98 -15.17 -3.40
C LEU A 99 3.97 -15.90 -2.50
N GLU A 100 4.08 -15.78 -1.18
CA GLU A 100 3.10 -16.36 -0.24
C GLU A 100 1.68 -15.84 -0.51
N VAL A 101 1.52 -14.55 -0.80
CA VAL A 101 0.20 -13.99 -1.16
C VAL A 101 -0.33 -14.62 -2.45
N CYS A 102 0.52 -14.73 -3.48
CA CYS A 102 0.13 -15.35 -4.76
C CYS A 102 -0.27 -16.82 -4.59
N GLU A 103 0.47 -17.60 -3.80
CA GLU A 103 0.17 -19.00 -3.53
C GLU A 103 -1.20 -19.16 -2.87
N VAL A 104 -1.51 -18.35 -1.86
CA VAL A 104 -2.83 -18.36 -1.19
C VAL A 104 -3.96 -18.03 -2.17
N LEU A 105 -3.79 -17.00 -3.00
CA LEU A 105 -4.80 -16.59 -3.97
C LEU A 105 -5.01 -17.62 -5.09
N LEU A 106 -3.95 -18.33 -5.49
CA LEU A 106 -4.03 -19.39 -6.50
C LEU A 106 -4.64 -20.68 -5.94
N ALA A 107 -4.39 -20.99 -4.67
CA ALA A 107 -4.95 -22.17 -4.00
C ALA A 107 -6.46 -22.03 -3.72
N GLY A 108 -6.96 -20.80 -3.57
CA GLY A 108 -8.38 -20.51 -3.37
C GLY A 108 -9.22 -20.46 -4.65
N ARG A 109 -8.68 -20.92 -5.78
CA ARG A 109 -9.41 -21.01 -7.07
C ARG A 109 -10.28 -22.25 -7.16
#